data_AF-A0A1H8ZMA7-F1
#
_entry.id   AF-A0A1H8ZMA7-F1
#
_cell.length_a   1.000
_cell.length_b   1.000
_cell.length_c   1.000
_cell.angle_alpha   90.00
_cell.angle_beta   90.00
_cell.angle_gamma   90.00
#
_symmetry.space_group_name_H-M   'P 1'
#
loop_
_entity.id
_entity.type
_entity.pdbx_description
1 polymer ?
#
loop_
_entity_poly.entity_id
_entity_poly.type
_entity_poly.pdbx_seq_one_letter_code
_entity_poly.pdbx_strand_id
1 'polypeptide(L)' 'MSIGLPGLILIVLILLIIFGPKKLPELGEALGKTLKEFKKSTKELTDDEQSSKKTIDHQ' A
#
# COMPACT_ATOMS: atom_id res chain seq x y z
N MET A 1 1.16 -14.05 31.18
CA MET A 1 2.14 -13.13 30.56
C MET A 1 2.08 -13.36 29.06
N SER A 2 1.24 -12.61 28.36
CA SER A 2 0.99 -12.83 26.93
C SER A 2 2.11 -12.20 26.13
N ILE A 3 2.88 -13.01 25.38
CA ILE A 3 3.91 -12.58 24.41
C ILE A 3 3.21 -12.00 23.17
N GLY A 4 2.39 -10.97 23.38
CA GLY A 4 1.65 -10.30 22.32
C GLY A 4 2.47 -9.13 21.77
N LEU A 5 1.81 -7.98 21.66
CA LEU A 5 2.40 -6.72 21.20
C LEU A 5 3.80 -6.39 21.79
N PRO A 6 4.11 -6.66 23.08
CA PRO A 6 5.44 -6.42 23.63
C PRO A 6 6.56 -7.23 22.96
N GLY A 7 6.28 -8.47 22.57
CA GLY A 7 7.25 -9.33 21.88
C GLY A 7 7.54 -8.85 20.46
N LEU A 8 6.51 -8.39 19.75
CA LEU A 8 6.66 -7.82 18.41
C LEU A 8 7.49 -6.53 18.44
N ILE A 9 7.25 -5.66 19.43
CA ILE A 9 8.01 -4.42 19.61
C ILE A 9 9.51 -4.72 19.81
N LEU A 10 9.86 -5.75 20.58
CA LEU A 10 11.24 -6.15 20.80
C LEU A 10 11.94 -6.58 19.48
N ILE A 11 11.24 -7.36 18.65
CA ILE A 11 11.74 -7.78 17.34
C ILE A 11 11.96 -6.58 16.41
N VAL A 12 10.97 -5.68 16.35
CA VAL A 12 11.07 -4.44 15.57
C VAL A 12 12.22 -3.58 16.06
N LEU A 13 12.42 -3.46 17.37
CA LEU A 13 13.52 -2.67 17.94
C LEU A 13 14.89 -3.20 17.51
N ILE A 14 15.10 -4.51 17.52
CA ILE A 14 16.36 -5.13 17.05
C ILE A 14 16.56 -4.87 15.55
N LEU A 15 15.51 -5.05 14.74
CA LEU A 15 15.55 -4.72 13.31
C LEU A 15 15.87 -3.25 13.07
N LEU A 16 15.30 -2.35 13.86
CA LEU A 16 15.55 -0.92 13.78
C LEU A 16 16.96 -0.52 14.19
N ILE A 17 17.64 -1.28 15.04
CA ILE A 17 19.06 -1.03 15.35
C ILE A 17 19.94 -1.40 14.15
N ILE A 18 19.63 -2.51 13.47
CA ILE A 18 20.39 -2.97 12.29
C ILE A 18 20.12 -2.09 11.07
N PHE A 19 18.84 -1.86 10.76
CA PHE A 19 18.43 -1.10 9.58
C PHE A 19 18.37 0.41 9.83
N GLY A 20 18.15 0.85 11.07
CA GLY A 20 17.93 2.25 11.43
C GLY A 20 16.45 2.66 11.37
N PRO A 21 15.96 3.50 12.31
CA PRO A 21 14.57 3.95 12.36
C PRO A 21 14.13 4.79 11.16
N LYS A 22 15.09 5.38 10.43
CA LYS A 22 14.83 6.18 9.22
C LYS A 22 14.54 5.32 7.98
N LYS A 23 14.94 4.04 7.96
CA LYS A 23 14.75 3.16 6.80
C LYS A 23 13.33 2.69 6.62
N LEU A 24 12.59 2.45 7.70
CA LEU A 24 11.17 2.07 7.60
C LEU A 24 10.29 3.16 6.95
N PRO A 25 10.35 4.45 7.34
CA PRO A 25 9.56 5.49 6.68
C PRO A 25 10.03 5.73 5.23
N GLU A 26 11.33 5.67 4.96
CA GLU A 26 11.89 5.80 3.60
C GLU A 26 11.37 4.70 2.66
N LEU A 27 11.35 3.44 3.13
CA LEU A 27 10.75 2.32 2.40
C LEU A 27 9.24 2.47 2.26
N GLY A 28 8.54 2.92 3.32
CA GLY A 28 7.10 3.17 3.28
C GLY A 28 6.70 4.24 2.28
N GLU A 29 7.47 5.32 2.15
CA GLU A 29 7.25 6.35 1.15
C GLU A 29 7.47 5.84 -0.27
N ALA A 30 8.54 5.05 -0.50
CA ALA A 30 8.82 4.46 -1.79
C ALA A 30 7.71 3.47 -2.22
N LEU A 31 7.35 2.53 -1.33
CA LEU A 31 6.27 1.58 -1.56
C LEU A 31 4.92 2.30 -1.72
N GLY A 32 4.66 3.33 -0.92
CA GLY A 32 3.43 4.12 -0.99
C GLY A 32 3.25 4.83 -2.32
N LYS A 33 4.33 5.39 -2.89
CA LYS A 33 4.31 5.97 -4.24
C LYS A 33 3.99 4.91 -5.29
N THR A 34 4.66 3.75 -5.24
CA THR A 34 4.40 2.64 -6.15
C THR A 34 2.95 2.14 -6.05
N LEU A 35 2.44 1.93 -4.84
CA LEU A 35 1.05 1.48 -4.62
C LEU A 35 0.03 2.53 -5.08
N LYS A 36 0.33 3.82 -4.91
CA LYS A 36 -0.52 4.93 -5.38
C LYS A 36 -0.62 4.97 -6.90
N GLU A 37 0.51 4.83 -7.58
CA GLU A 37 0.56 4.73 -9.05
C GLU A 37 -0.13 3.47 -9.55
N PHE A 38 0.15 2.32 -8.93
CA PHE A 38 -0.52 1.07 -9.24
C PHE A 38 -2.05 1.19 -9.11
N LYS A 39 -2.54 1.76 -8.01
CA LYS A 39 -3.98 2.00 -7.80
C LYS A 39 -4.57 2.93 -8.87
N LYS A 40 -3.83 3.96 -9.31
CA LYS A 40 -4.30 4.87 -10.35
C LYS A 40 -4.42 4.14 -11.69
N SER A 41 -3.38 3.42 -12.09
CA SER A 41 -3.37 2.65 -13.33
C SER A 41 -4.46 1.58 -13.33
N THR A 42 -4.62 0.82 -12.23
CA THR A 42 -5.72 -0.15 -12.10
C THR A 42 -7.08 0.53 -12.16
N LYS A 43 -7.24 1.73 -11.59
CA LYS A 43 -8.49 2.48 -11.69
C LYS A 43 -8.78 2.88 -13.14
N GLU A 44 -7.81 3.39 -13.87
CA GLU A 44 -7.98 3.77 -15.29
C GLU A 44 -8.40 2.56 -16.13
N LEU A 45 -7.74 1.41 -15.93
CA LEU A 45 -8.10 0.16 -16.63
C LEU A 45 -9.52 -0.33 -16.34
N THR A 46 -10.03 -0.16 -15.11
CA THR A 46 -11.41 -0.58 -14.77
C THR A 46 -12.47 0.47 -15.13
N ASP A 47 -12.10 1.75 -15.25
CA ASP A 47 -13.03 2.84 -15.61
C ASP A 47 -13.31 2.84 -17.13
N ASP A 48 -12.30 2.52 -17.95
CA ASP A 48 -12.45 2.36 -19.41
C ASP A 48 -13.43 1.23 -19.78
N GLU A 49 -13.53 0.17 -18.95
CA GLU A 49 -14.52 -0.90 -19.14
C GLU A 49 -15.95 -0.48 -18.75
N GLN A 50 -16.11 0.46 -17.80
CA GLN A 50 -17.43 0.96 -17.37
C GLN A 50 -17.99 2.07 -18.27
N SER A 51 -17.15 2.91 -18.87
CA SER A 51 -17.58 4.04 -19.70
C SER A 51 -18.23 3.58 -21.02
N SER A 52 -17.87 2.40 -21.55
CA SER A 52 -18.44 1.88 -22.81
C SER A 52 -19.84 1.27 -22.69
N LYS A 53 -20.42 1.12 -21.48
CA LYS A 53 -21.75 0.48 -21.29
C LYS A 53 -22.93 1.45 -21.13
N LYS A 54 -22.70 2.77 -21.11
CA LYS A 54 -23.73 3.78 -20.76
C LYS A 54 -24.43 4.46 -21.96
N THR A 55 -24.31 3.91 -23.16
CA THR A 55 -24.85 4.54 -24.39
C THR A 55 -25.84 3.69 -25.17
N ILE A 56 -26.27 2.51 -24.69
CA ILE A 56 -27.19 1.62 -25.44
C ILE A 56 -28.62 1.59 -24.86
N ASP A 57 -28.85 2.13 -23.67
CA ASP A 57 -30.15 2.13 -22.97
C ASP A 57 -31.01 3.38 -23.17
N HIS A 58 -30.68 4.24 -24.14
CA HIS A 58 -31.53 5.35 -24.60
C HIS A 58 -31.64 5.37 -26.14
N GLN A 59 -32.28 4.36 -26.71
CA GLN A 59 -32.98 4.46 -28.00
C GLN A 59 -34.22 3.57 -27.99
#